data_AF-A0AAV7S010-F1
#
_entry.id   AF-A0AAV7S010-F1
#
_cell.length_a   1.000
_cell.length_b   1.000
_cell.length_c   1.000
_cell.angle_alpha   90.00
_cell.angle_beta   90.00
_cell.angle_gamma   90.00
#
_symmetry.space_group_name_H-M   'P 1'
#
loop_
_entity.id
_entity.type
_entity.pdbx_description
1 polymer ?
#
loop_
_entity_poly.entity_id
_entity_poly.type
_entity_poly.pdbx_seq_one_letter_code
_entity_poly.pdbx_strand_id
1 'polypeptide(L)'
;MEAHMHAVQDRDQDLMYLCSKRTDLEDRSLRYNVSFLGFPEHAEGPDTQSFLRSVLPKLTDLTFDPPLEFQRVLRLGPRRQDGTSRPRPIIACLLRHGQARKLLSAAQVHGPFRAESKKSASWLTTQRKPMNAGNRSWLSDPECANWR
;
A
#
# COMPACT_ATOMS: atom_id res chain seq x y z
N MET A 1 -45.15 6.83 -10.60
CA MET A 1 -44.05 7.40 -9.79
C MET A 1 -43.39 6.34 -8.92
N GLU A 2 -44.17 5.48 -8.25
CA GLU A 2 -43.69 4.40 -7.38
C GLU A 2 -42.80 3.35 -8.08
N ALA A 3 -43.19 2.86 -9.27
CA ALA A 3 -42.39 1.89 -10.01
C ALA A 3 -40.97 2.39 -10.38
N HIS A 4 -40.84 3.69 -10.69
CA HIS A 4 -39.54 4.31 -10.97
C HIS A 4 -38.70 4.43 -9.70
N MET A 5 -39.33 4.68 -8.55
CA MET A 5 -38.65 4.75 -7.26
C MET A 5 -38.13 3.37 -6.81
N HIS A 6 -38.90 2.30 -7.02
CA HIS A 6 -38.44 0.93 -6.77
C HIS A 6 -37.27 0.53 -7.68
N ALA A 7 -37.35 0.83 -8.98
CA ALA A 7 -36.24 0.55 -9.90
C ALA A 7 -34.94 1.31 -9.55
N VAL A 8 -35.05 2.54 -9.05
CA VAL A 8 -33.90 3.32 -8.56
C VAL A 8 -33.33 2.68 -7.29
N GLN A 9 -34.20 2.24 -6.38
CA GLN A 9 -33.79 1.59 -5.13
C GLN A 9 -33.06 0.26 -5.37
N ASP A 10 -33.57 -0.57 -6.28
CA ASP A 10 -32.95 -1.85 -6.65
C ASP A 10 -31.57 -1.62 -7.26
N ARG A 11 -31.45 -0.63 -8.16
CA ARG A 11 -30.16 -0.24 -8.74
C ARG A 11 -29.16 0.24 -7.69
N ASP A 12 -29.61 1.02 -6.71
CA ASP A 12 -28.74 1.51 -5.64
C ASP A 12 -28.28 0.35 -4.74
N GLN A 13 -29.13 -0.66 -4.49
CA GLN A 13 -28.74 -1.88 -3.78
C GLN A 13 -27.69 -2.68 -4.55
N ASP A 14 -27.86 -2.85 -5.86
CA ASP A 14 -26.88 -3.53 -6.71
C ASP A 14 -25.53 -2.81 -6.73
N LEU A 15 -25.54 -1.48 -6.83
CA LEU A 15 -24.33 -0.67 -6.78
C LEU A 15 -23.60 -0.82 -5.45
N MET A 16 -24.35 -0.86 -4.33
CA MET A 16 -23.76 -1.10 -3.00
C MET A 16 -23.14 -2.49 -2.91
N TYR A 17 -23.84 -3.51 -3.39
CA TYR A 17 -23.33 -4.89 -3.41
C TYR A 17 -22.05 -5.01 -4.22
N LEU A 18 -22.04 -4.47 -5.44
CA LEU A 18 -20.88 -4.50 -6.33
C LEU A 18 -19.69 -3.72 -5.77
N CYS A 19 -19.92 -2.55 -5.18
CA CYS A 19 -18.86 -1.77 -4.55
C CYS A 19 -18.24 -2.50 -3.34
N SER A 20 -19.09 -3.11 -2.51
CA SER A 20 -18.65 -3.92 -1.38
C SER A 20 -17.82 -5.12 -1.86
N LYS A 21 -18.31 -5.84 -2.87
CA LYS A 21 -17.62 -6.99 -3.45
C LYS A 21 -16.28 -6.62 -4.07
N ARG A 22 -16.21 -5.51 -4.81
CA ARG A 22 -14.97 -5.00 -5.39
C ARG A 22 -13.96 -4.67 -4.29
N THR A 23 -14.39 -3.99 -3.24
CA THR A 23 -13.52 -3.62 -2.11
C THR A 23 -12.96 -4.85 -1.42
N ASP A 24 -13.80 -5.86 -1.14
CA ASP A 24 -13.35 -7.13 -0.55
C ASP A 24 -12.31 -7.86 -1.43
N LEU A 25 -12.51 -7.88 -2.75
CA LEU A 25 -11.54 -8.47 -3.69
C LEU A 25 -10.22 -7.70 -3.76
N GLU A 26 -10.30 -6.36 -3.83
CA GLU A 26 -9.12 -5.49 -3.78
C GLU A 26 -8.34 -5.72 -2.48
N ASP A 27 -9.02 -5.71 -1.32
CA ASP A 27 -8.39 -5.92 -0.03
C ASP A 27 -7.78 -7.33 0.07
N ARG A 28 -8.42 -8.38 -0.46
CA ARG A 28 -7.83 -9.73 -0.53
C ARG A 28 -6.56 -9.75 -1.36
N SER A 29 -6.56 -9.09 -2.51
CA SER A 29 -5.39 -9.04 -3.39
C SER A 29 -4.25 -8.19 -2.82
N LEU A 30 -4.56 -7.12 -2.08
CA LEU A 30 -3.59 -6.15 -1.58
C LEU A 30 -3.06 -6.48 -0.19
N ARG A 31 -3.70 -7.41 0.53
CA ARG A 31 -3.29 -7.85 1.88
C ARG A 31 -1.83 -8.32 1.97
N TYR A 32 -1.30 -8.91 0.90
CA TYR A 32 0.08 -9.36 0.84
C TYR A 32 1.08 -8.26 0.45
N ASN A 33 0.58 -7.09 0.01
CA ASN A 33 1.40 -6.03 -0.55
C ASN A 33 1.76 -5.01 0.52
N VAL A 34 3.06 -4.67 0.58
CA VAL A 34 3.59 -3.59 1.39
C VAL A 34 4.32 -2.61 0.48
N SER A 35 4.01 -1.32 0.62
CA SER A 35 4.65 -0.26 -0.14
C SER A 35 5.64 0.51 0.73
N PHE A 36 6.88 0.59 0.26
CA PHE A 36 7.99 1.27 0.91
C PHE A 36 8.30 2.54 0.12
N LEU A 37 8.35 3.70 0.77
CA LEU A 37 8.70 4.96 0.11
C LEU A 37 9.98 5.53 0.69
N GLY A 38 10.71 6.29 -0.13
CA GLY A 38 11.89 7.03 0.31
C GLY A 38 13.19 6.23 0.30
N PHE A 39 13.16 4.95 -0.08
CA PHE A 39 14.40 4.23 -0.38
C PHE A 39 15.12 4.91 -1.57
N PRO A 40 16.39 5.34 -1.41
CA PRO A 40 17.13 5.98 -2.49
C PRO A 40 17.22 5.06 -3.70
N GLU A 41 17.17 5.64 -4.90
CA GLU A 41 17.31 4.84 -6.12
C GLU A 41 18.71 4.23 -6.16
N HIS A 42 18.82 2.99 -6.64
CA HIS A 42 20.06 2.22 -6.77
C HIS A 42 20.71 1.70 -5.49
N ALA A 43 20.24 2.05 -4.29
CA ALA A 43 20.79 1.51 -3.03
C ALA A 43 20.51 0.00 -2.82
N GLU A 44 19.55 -0.55 -3.56
CA GLU A 44 19.17 -1.96 -3.50
C GLU A 44 20.19 -2.90 -4.15
N GLY A 45 21.02 -2.39 -5.06
CA GLY A 45 21.87 -3.22 -5.89
C GLY A 45 21.07 -4.03 -6.93
N PRO A 46 21.60 -5.18 -7.38
CA PRO A 46 21.00 -6.00 -8.44
C PRO A 46 19.77 -6.80 -7.98
N ASP A 47 19.63 -7.07 -6.68
CA ASP A 47 18.51 -7.82 -6.13
C ASP A 47 17.83 -7.07 -4.98
N THR A 48 16.67 -6.50 -5.27
CA THR A 48 15.86 -5.79 -4.29
C THR A 48 15.34 -6.72 -3.18
N GLN A 49 15.17 -8.03 -3.43
CA GLN A 49 14.65 -8.93 -2.41
C GLN A 49 15.65 -9.13 -1.28
N SER A 50 16.90 -9.47 -1.59
CA SER A 50 17.97 -9.61 -0.59
C SER A 50 18.21 -8.31 0.16
N PHE A 51 18.16 -7.15 -0.53
CA PHE A 51 18.22 -5.84 0.12
C PHE A 51 17.14 -5.71 1.20
N LEU A 52 15.86 -5.92 0.85
CA LEU A 52 14.76 -5.83 1.81
C LEU A 52 14.88 -6.87 2.94
N ARG A 53 15.30 -8.11 2.65
CA ARG A 53 15.53 -9.13 3.71
C ARG A 53 16.55 -8.66 4.74
N SER A 54 17.58 -7.92 4.32
CA SER A 54 18.64 -7.44 5.22
C SER A 54 18.28 -6.16 5.97
N VAL A 55 17.49 -5.28 5.34
CA VAL A 55 17.18 -3.94 5.86
C VAL A 55 15.95 -3.95 6.76
N LEU A 56 14.92 -4.72 6.42
CA LEU A 56 13.66 -4.67 7.16
C LEU A 56 13.77 -5.11 8.62
N PRO A 57 14.46 -6.20 8.98
CA PRO A 57 14.65 -6.56 10.38
C PRO A 57 15.35 -5.46 11.19
N LYS A 58 16.30 -4.73 10.57
CA LYS A 58 17.05 -3.63 11.21
C LYS A 58 16.22 -2.36 11.36
N LEU A 59 15.31 -2.11 10.42
CA LEU A 59 14.43 -0.94 10.51
C LEU A 59 13.32 -1.17 11.52
N THR A 60 12.70 -2.34 11.52
CA THR A 60 11.51 -2.58 12.36
C THR A 60 11.83 -3.19 13.72
N ASP A 61 13.10 -3.46 14.04
CA ASP A 61 13.53 -4.22 15.22
C ASP A 61 12.76 -5.54 15.40
N LEU A 62 12.35 -6.15 14.28
CA LEU A 62 11.56 -7.38 14.27
C LEU A 62 12.42 -8.57 13.86
N THR A 63 12.30 -9.66 14.61
CA THR A 63 12.76 -10.98 14.19
C THR A 63 11.66 -11.69 13.40
N PHE A 64 12.01 -12.15 12.19
CA PHE A 64 11.10 -12.90 11.34
C PHE A 64 11.54 -14.37 11.31
N ASP A 65 10.75 -15.22 11.97
CA ASP A 65 10.84 -16.67 11.87
C ASP A 65 9.48 -17.22 11.40
N PRO A 66 9.39 -17.87 10.22
CA PRO A 66 10.44 -18.05 9.21
C PRO A 66 10.88 -16.72 8.53
N PRO A 67 12.00 -16.72 7.77
CA PRO A 67 12.49 -15.55 7.07
C PRO A 67 11.45 -14.89 6.17
N LEU A 68 11.69 -13.61 5.85
CA LEU A 68 10.85 -12.85 4.91
C LEU A 68 10.92 -13.46 3.52
N GLU A 69 9.79 -13.98 3.06
CA GLU A 69 9.62 -14.53 1.73
C GLU A 69 8.81 -13.56 0.88
N PHE A 70 9.41 -13.17 -0.24
CA PHE A 70 8.79 -12.29 -1.22
C PHE A 70 8.38 -13.11 -2.43
N GLN A 71 7.14 -12.97 -2.84
CA GLN A 71 6.69 -13.47 -4.13
C GLN A 71 7.19 -12.55 -5.26
N ARG A 72 7.13 -11.24 -5.02
CA ARG A 72 7.53 -10.23 -6.00
C ARG A 72 7.95 -8.94 -5.31
N VAL A 73 8.96 -8.28 -5.86
CA VAL A 73 9.36 -6.94 -5.43
C VAL A 73 9.62 -6.10 -6.67
N LEU A 74 9.03 -4.91 -6.74
CA LEU A 74 9.14 -4.03 -7.90
C LEU A 74 9.14 -2.55 -7.50
N ARG A 75 9.89 -1.74 -8.25
CA ARG A 75 9.79 -0.27 -8.19
C ARG A 75 8.63 0.19 -9.07
N LEU A 76 7.72 0.98 -8.53
CA LEU A 76 6.58 1.53 -9.28
C LEU A 76 6.94 2.80 -10.05
N GLY A 77 6.49 2.86 -11.30
CA GLY A 77 6.59 4.04 -12.17
C GLY A 77 7.85 4.08 -13.04
N PRO A 78 7.91 5.01 -14.01
CA PRO A 78 9.03 5.12 -14.95
C PRO A 78 10.33 5.49 -14.23
N ARG A 79 11.46 4.94 -14.70
CA ARG A 79 12.78 5.23 -14.13
C ARG A 79 13.04 6.74 -14.18
N ARG A 80 13.32 7.34 -13.03
CA ARG A 80 13.65 8.76 -12.93
C ARG A 80 15.14 8.92 -13.13
N GLN A 81 15.52 9.83 -14.03
CA GLN A 81 16.93 10.11 -14.34
C GLN A 81 17.49 11.18 -13.38
N ASP A 82 16.61 11.95 -12.73
CA ASP A 82 16.98 13.09 -11.91
C ASP A 82 17.00 12.75 -10.42
N GLY A 83 18.16 12.89 -9.77
CA GLY A 83 18.35 12.70 -8.32
C GLY A 83 17.62 13.73 -7.43
N THR A 84 16.96 14.71 -8.05
CA THR A 84 16.16 15.75 -7.38
C THR A 84 14.73 15.26 -7.10
N SER A 85 14.22 14.33 -7.90
CA SER A 85 12.86 13.80 -7.76
C SER A 85 12.70 12.85 -6.56
N ARG A 86 11.47 12.73 -6.03
CA ARG A 86 11.17 11.76 -4.96
C ARG A 86 11.52 10.34 -5.42
N PRO A 87 12.23 9.53 -4.61
CA PRO A 87 12.53 8.16 -4.98
C PRO A 87 11.26 7.36 -5.22
N ARG A 88 11.27 6.45 -6.21
CA ARG A 88 10.10 5.61 -6.54
C ARG A 88 9.68 4.70 -5.38
N PRO A 89 8.38 4.40 -5.22
CA PRO A 89 7.94 3.39 -4.28
C PRO A 89 8.50 2.02 -4.66
N ILE A 90 8.85 1.21 -3.66
CA ILE A 90 9.01 -0.23 -3.82
C ILE A 90 7.70 -0.87 -3.35
N ILE A 91 7.10 -1.74 -4.15
CA ILE A 91 6.04 -2.63 -3.69
C ILE A 91 6.63 -4.02 -3.54
N ALA A 92 6.51 -4.59 -2.34
CA ALA A 92 6.82 -5.98 -2.06
C ALA A 92 5.53 -6.76 -1.79
N CYS A 93 5.32 -7.81 -2.57
CA CYS A 93 4.30 -8.83 -2.32
C CYS A 93 4.95 -9.92 -1.45
N LEU A 94 4.54 -10.05 -0.20
CA LEU A 94 5.00 -11.11 0.69
C LEU A 94 4.24 -12.42 0.39
N LEU A 95 4.88 -13.56 0.60
CA LEU A 95 4.21 -14.85 0.49
C LEU A 95 3.23 -15.09 1.64
N ARG A 96 3.55 -14.57 2.82
CA ARG A 96 2.77 -14.74 4.05
C ARG A 96 2.13 -13.43 4.51
N HIS A 97 0.80 -13.38 4.49
CA HIS A 97 0.01 -12.23 4.95
C HIS A 97 0.31 -11.82 6.40
N GLY A 98 0.61 -12.79 7.28
CA GLY A 98 0.98 -12.51 8.67
C GLY A 98 2.25 -11.65 8.79
N GLN A 99 3.23 -11.86 7.90
CA GLN A 99 4.45 -11.05 7.87
C GLN A 99 4.16 -9.62 7.38
N ALA A 100 3.31 -9.48 6.35
CA ALA A 100 2.84 -8.17 5.87
C ALA A 100 2.16 -7.37 6.99
N ARG A 101 1.26 -8.00 7.75
CA ARG A 101 0.59 -7.36 8.90
C ARG A 101 1.57 -6.95 10.00
N LYS A 102 2.56 -7.79 10.33
CA LYS A 102 3.60 -7.44 11.32
C LYS A 102 4.41 -6.23 10.89
N LEU A 103 4.83 -6.18 9.62
CA LEU A 103 5.54 -5.03 9.04
C LEU A 103 4.70 -3.75 9.09
N LEU A 104 3.43 -3.84 8.71
CA LEU A 104 2.50 -2.70 8.77
C LEU A 104 2.25 -2.22 10.20
N SER A 105 2.11 -3.15 11.15
CA SER A 105 1.96 -2.80 12.57
C SER A 105 3.22 -2.12 13.11
N ALA A 106 4.42 -2.61 12.78
CA ALA A 106 5.66 -1.97 13.18
C ALA A 106 5.78 -0.57 12.56
N ALA A 107 5.45 -0.41 11.28
CA ALA A 107 5.43 0.89 10.62
C ALA A 107 4.52 1.92 11.30
N GLN A 108 3.38 1.48 11.85
CA GLN A 108 2.48 2.36 12.61
C GLN A 108 3.06 2.78 13.96
N VAL A 109 3.73 1.85 14.67
CA VAL A 109 4.30 2.10 16.00
C VAL A 109 5.54 2.98 15.90
N HIS A 110 6.44 2.69 14.96
CA HIS A 110 7.71 3.39 14.83
C HIS A 110 7.62 4.69 14.00
N GLY A 111 6.53 4.89 13.27
CA GLY A 111 6.37 6.04 12.37
C GLY A 111 7.27 5.95 11.12
N PRO A 112 7.47 7.06 10.38
CA PRO A 112 8.35 7.08 9.21
C PRO A 112 9.81 6.89 9.63
N PHE A 113 10.44 5.78 9.21
CA PHE A 113 11.86 5.56 9.48
C PHE A 113 12.74 6.51 8.67
N ARG A 114 13.81 7.00 9.30
CA ARG A 114 14.85 7.76 8.63
C ARG A 114 15.93 6.79 8.18
N ALA A 115 15.97 6.43 6.89
CA ALA A 115 17.14 5.77 6.33
C ALA A 115 18.36 6.71 6.46
N GLU A 116 19.55 6.14 6.73
CA GLU A 116 20.79 6.87 7.06
C GLU A 116 21.27 7.87 5.98
N SER A 117 20.70 7.85 4.77
CA SER A 117 20.88 8.92 3.78
C SER A 117 19.70 9.89 3.84
N LYS A 118 19.99 11.15 4.14
CA LYS A 118 19.07 12.29 4.29
C LYS A 118 17.94 12.29 3.23
N LYS A 119 16.82 11.64 3.51
CA LYS A 119 15.44 11.87 3.00
C LYS A 119 14.54 10.81 3.65
N SER A 120 13.44 11.25 4.26
CA SER A 120 12.51 10.47 5.07
C SER A 120 11.92 9.28 4.29
N ALA A 121 12.06 8.06 4.83
CA ALA A 121 11.36 6.89 4.32
C ALA A 121 10.03 6.74 5.09
N SER A 122 8.94 7.17 4.47
CA SER A 122 7.60 7.04 5.06
C SER A 122 6.92 5.80 4.48
N TRP A 123 6.33 4.98 5.33
CA TRP A 123 5.44 3.91 4.89
C TRP A 123 4.13 4.51 4.42
N LEU A 124 3.70 4.25 3.19
CA LEU A 124 2.27 4.34 2.86
C LEU A 124 1.72 2.94 2.72
N THR A 125 0.61 2.71 3.40
CA THR A 125 -0.18 1.50 3.31
C THR A 125 -0.85 1.38 1.93
N THR A 126 -1.06 0.13 1.49
CA THR A 126 -1.99 -0.21 0.40
C THR A 126 -3.30 -0.79 0.94
N GLN A 127 -3.55 -0.69 2.25
CA GLN A 127 -4.91 -0.82 2.79
C GLN A 127 -5.56 0.54 2.65
N ARG A 128 -6.55 0.67 1.75
CA ARG A 128 -7.44 1.84 1.72
C ARG A 128 -7.94 2.08 3.14
N LYS A 129 -7.98 3.33 3.60
CA LYS A 129 -8.82 3.66 4.76
C LYS A 129 -10.24 3.15 4.43
N PRO A 130 -10.92 2.46 5.36
CA PRO A 130 -12.33 2.15 5.13
C PRO A 130 -13.07 3.46 4.85
N MET A 131 -13.82 3.51 3.75
CA MET A 131 -14.66 4.67 3.42
C MET A 131 -15.56 4.94 4.63
N ASN A 132 -15.43 6.12 5.23
CA ASN A 132 -16.32 6.52 6.31
C ASN A 132 -17.73 6.67 5.70
N ALA A 133 -18.70 5.94 6.22
CA ALA A 133 -20.07 5.86 5.67
C ALA A 133 -20.79 7.22 5.58
N GLY A 134 -20.21 8.28 6.17
CA GLY A 134 -20.72 9.65 6.17
C GLY A 134 -20.41 10.50 4.93
N ASN A 135 -19.39 10.20 4.11
CA ASN A 135 -19.05 11.01 2.93
C ASN A 135 -19.30 10.26 1.61
N ARG A 136 -20.51 10.46 1.06
CA ARG A 136 -21.04 9.81 -0.13
C ARG A 136 -20.57 10.38 -1.47
N SER A 137 -19.37 10.94 -1.57
CA SER A 137 -18.87 11.47 -2.84
C SER A 137 -17.41 11.09 -3.09
N TRP A 138 -17.23 10.12 -4.00
CA TRP A 138 -15.95 9.71 -4.61
C TRP A 138 -15.11 10.89 -5.15
N LEU A 139 -15.76 12.03 -5.44
CA LEU A 139 -15.17 13.22 -6.04
C LEU A 139 -14.64 14.26 -5.04
N SER A 140 -14.94 14.11 -3.74
CA SER A 140 -14.63 15.16 -2.74
C SER A 140 -13.50 14.79 -1.79
N ASP A 141 -12.86 13.63 -1.97
CA ASP A 141 -11.74 13.22 -1.15
C ASP A 141 -10.45 13.89 -1.67
N PRO A 142 -9.88 14.88 -0.96
CA PRO A 142 -8.70 15.60 -1.44
C PRO A 142 -7.47 14.70 -1.57
N GLU A 143 -7.46 13.52 -0.93
CA GLU A 143 -6.41 12.51 -1.09
C GLU A 143 -6.46 11.82 -2.47
N CYS A 144 -7.61 11.76 -3.15
CA CYS A 144 -7.75 11.15 -4.48
C CYS A 144 -7.27 12.05 -5.63
N ALA A 145 -7.22 13.38 -5.42
CA ALA A 145 -6.78 14.34 -6.44
C ALA A 145 -5.27 14.22 -6.76
N ASN A 146 -4.48 13.62 -5.87
CA ASN A 146 -3.02 13.53 -5.96
C ASN A 146 -2.50 12.23 -6.63
N TRP A 147 -3.38 11.43 -7.22
CA TRP A 147 -3.03 10.20 -7.94
C TRP A 147 -3.09 10.34 -9.47
N ARG A 148 -3.02 11.57 -10.01
CA ARG A 148 -2.78 11.84 -11.43
C ARG A 148 -1.29 11.97 -11.73
#